data_AF-A0A833D9N1-F1
#
_entry.id   AF-A0A833D9N1-F1
#
_cell.length_a   1.000
_cell.length_b   1.000
_cell.length_c   1.000
_cell.angle_alpha   90.00
_cell.angle_beta   90.00
_cell.angle_gamma   90.00
#
_symmetry.space_group_name_H-M   'P 1'
#
loop_
_entity.id
_entity.type
_entity.pdbx_description
1 polymer ?
#
loop_
_entity_poly.entity_id
_entity_poly.type
_entity_poly.pdbx_seq_one_letter_code
_entity_poly.pdbx_strand_id
1 'polypeptide(L)' 'MLHKRTCPLTGLINYYECDERLLPIGSIAEEASGRFVWRIHVGDGEAGAAGSRRAAEAALRRLLAHDAVHERAGCEPVG' A
#
# COMPACT_ATOMS: atom_id res chain seq x y z
N MET A 1 6.26 8.46 6.26
CA MET A 1 5.15 7.73 6.95
C MET A 1 4.04 7.48 5.93
N LEU A 2 3.18 6.47 6.14
CA LEU A 2 2.21 6.03 5.12
C LEU A 2 0.77 6.33 5.55
N HIS A 3 0.04 6.96 4.65
CA HIS A 3 -1.40 7.14 4.75
C HIS A 3 -2.12 6.20 3.78
N LYS A 4 -3.29 5.67 4.13
CA LYS A 4 -4.10 4.84 3.22
C LYS A 4 -5.52 5.38 3.04
N ARG A 5 -6.06 5.27 1.83
CA ARG A 5 -7.48 5.55 1.51
C ARG A 5 -8.10 4.33 0.86
N THR A 6 -9.32 4.00 1.27
CA THR A 6 -10.10 2.92 0.65
C THR A 6 -11.18 3.55 -0.23
N CYS A 7 -11.24 3.14 -1.50
CA CYS A 7 -12.34 3.47 -2.39
C CYS A 7 -13.59 2.68 -1.95
N PRO A 8 -14.70 3.33 -1.57
CA PRO A 8 -15.88 2.63 -1.08
C PRO A 8 -16.59 1.84 -2.19
N LEU A 9 -16.41 2.22 -3.46
CA LEU A 9 -17.08 1.57 -4.59
C LEU A 9 -16.36 0.28 -5.02
N THR A 10 -15.03 0.28 -5.01
CA THR A 10 -14.23 -0.83 -5.56
C THR A 10 -13.51 -1.63 -4.49
N GLY A 11 -13.49 -1.16 -3.24
CA GLY A 11 -12.67 -1.73 -2.17
C GLY A 11 -11.16 -1.52 -2.37
N LEU A 12 -10.74 -0.82 -3.43
CA LEU A 12 -9.33 -0.52 -3.71
C LEU A 12 -8.72 0.30 -2.57
N ILE A 13 -7.62 -0.18 -2.02
CA ILE A 13 -6.89 0.51 -0.97
C ILE A 13 -5.64 1.10 -1.60
N ASN A 14 -5.51 2.42 -1.59
CA ASN A 14 -4.32 3.10 -2.04
C ASN A 14 -3.49 3.57 -0.84
N TYR A 15 -2.18 3.41 -0.94
CA TYR A 15 -1.17 3.88 0.00
C TYR A 15 -0.46 5.09 -0.59
N TYR A 16 -0.22 6.09 0.25
CA TYR A 16 0.36 7.38 -0.10
C TYR A 16 1.44 7.71 0.92
N GLU A 17 2.44 8.48 0.48
CA GLU A 17 3.31 9.20 1.41
C GLU A 17 2.53 10.37 2.03
N CYS A 18 2.95 10.81 3.21
CA CYS A 18 2.18 11.80 3.96
C CYS A 18 2.24 13.21 3.37
N ASP A 19 3.34 13.53 2.73
CA ASP A 19 3.61 14.74 1.96
C ASP A 19 3.01 14.69 0.55
N GLU A 20 2.95 13.50 -0.07
CA GLU A 20 2.41 13.31 -1.42
C GLU A 20 1.07 12.53 -1.41
N ARG A 21 -0.05 13.25 -1.22
CA ARG A 21 -1.39 12.64 -1.06
C ARG A 21 -2.15 12.37 -2.35
N LEU A 22 -1.62 12.84 -3.48
CA LEU A 22 -2.27 12.71 -4.78
C LEU A 22 -1.69 11.55 -5.60
N LEU A 23 -0.47 11.10 -5.28
CA LEU A 23 0.20 10.02 -5.98
C LEU A 23 0.27 8.75 -5.11
N PRO A 24 -0.49 7.70 -5.42
CA PRO A 24 -0.41 6.46 -4.67
C PRO A 24 0.91 5.73 -4.97
N ILE A 25 1.66 5.40 -3.93
CA ILE A 25 2.92 4.65 -4.01
C ILE A 25 2.70 3.13 -3.93
N GLY A 26 1.50 2.71 -3.52
CA GLY A 26 1.10 1.31 -3.57
C GLY A 26 -0.41 1.15 -3.52
N SER A 27 -0.91 -0.02 -3.89
CA SER A 27 -2.33 -0.33 -3.79
C SER A 27 -2.62 -1.79 -3.50
N ILE A 28 -3.82 -2.07 -3.01
CA ILE A 28 -4.36 -3.41 -2.78
C ILE A 28 -5.77 -3.48 -3.36
N ALA A 29 -6.03 -4.50 -4.17
CA ALA A 29 -7.34 -4.82 -4.72
C ALA A 29 -7.73 -6.26 -4.35
N GLU A 30 -9.02 -6.46 -4.11
CA GLU A 30 -9.59 -7.81 -4.05
C GLU A 30 -9.94 -8.28 -5.46
N GLU A 31 -9.49 -9.46 -5.83
CA GLU A 31 -9.80 -10.11 -7.10
C GLU A 31 -11.06 -10.97 -6.95
N ALA A 32 -11.75 -11.28 -8.05
CA ALA A 32 -12.94 -12.13 -8.06
C ALA A 32 -12.72 -13.53 -7.44
N SER A 33 -11.46 -13.99 -7.37
CA SER A 33 -11.04 -15.23 -6.72
C SER A 33 -11.02 -15.17 -5.18
N GLY A 34 -11.30 -14.02 -4.57
CA GLY A 34 -11.16 -13.77 -3.13
C GLY A 34 -9.70 -13.59 -2.67
N ARG A 35 -8.75 -13.54 -3.61
CA ARG A 35 -7.35 -13.19 -3.34
C ARG A 35 -7.19 -11.68 -3.32
N PHE A 36 -6.22 -11.21 -2.55
CA PHE A 36 -5.85 -9.81 -2.47
C PHE A 36 -4.54 -9.58 -3.22
N VAL A 37 -4.58 -8.79 -4.29
CA VAL A 37 -3.40 -8.41 -5.07
C VAL A 37 -2.90 -7.07 -4.58
N TRP A 38 -1.61 -6.99 -4.26
CA TRP A 38 -0.92 -5.76 -3.90
C TRP A 38 0.08 -5.37 -4.99
N ARG A 39 0.30 -4.06 -5.15
CA ARG A 39 1.22 -3.46 -6.13
C ARG A 39 1.96 -2.27 -5.52
N ILE A 40 3.22 -2.08 -5.90
CA ILE A 40 4.06 -0.90 -5.64
C ILE A 40 4.19 -0.13 -6.96
N HIS A 41 3.98 1.17 -6.91
CA HIS A 41 3.96 2.06 -8.09
C HIS A 41 5.21 2.93 -8.22
N VAL A 42 6.18 2.74 -7.32
CA VAL A 42 7.46 3.46 -7.28
C VAL A 42 8.62 2.52 -7.59
N GLY A 43 9.77 3.09 -7.97
CA GLY A 43 10.96 2.31 -8.33
C GLY A 43 10.73 1.40 -9.53
N ASP A 44 11.28 0.18 -9.47
CA ASP A 44 11.11 -0.83 -10.53
C ASP A 44 9.71 -1.48 -10.54
N GLY A 45 8.87 -1.16 -9.55
CA GLY A 45 7.55 -1.74 -9.36
C GLY A 45 7.61 -3.20 -8.89
N GLU A 46 6.84 -3.52 -7.85
CA GLU A 46 6.72 -4.89 -7.33
C GLU A 46 5.24 -5.23 -7.11
N ALA A 47 4.87 -6.50 -7.28
CA ALA A 47 3.51 -6.95 -7.06
C ALA A 47 3.46 -8.37 -6.51
N GLY A 48 2.37 -8.68 -5.81
CA GLY A 48 2.12 -10.02 -5.31
C GLY A 48 0.67 -10.24 -4.92
N ALA A 49 0.36 -11.44 -4.44
CA ALA A 49 -0.97 -11.82 -4.01
C ALA A 49 -0.94 -12.50 -2.65
N ALA A 50 -2.02 -12.33 -1.88
CA ALA A 50 -2.19 -12.97 -0.59
C ALA A 50 -3.63 -13.51 -0.41
N GLY A 51 -3.79 -14.51 0.45
CA GLY A 51 -5.10 -15.09 0.77
C GLY A 51 -5.95 -14.25 1.71
N SER A 52 -5.45 -13.11 2.21
CA SER A 52 -6.23 -12.18 3.03
C SER A 52 -5.73 -10.75 2.86
N ARG A 53 -6.64 -9.79 3.07
CA ARG A 53 -6.31 -8.36 3.10
C ARG A 53 -5.16 -8.05 4.06
N ARG A 54 -5.21 -8.61 5.28
CA ARG A 54 -4.17 -8.37 6.30
C ARG A 54 -2.80 -8.85 5.85
N ALA A 55 -2.72 -10.00 5.17
CA ALA A 55 -1.47 -10.52 4.65
C ALA A 55 -0.93 -9.66 3.49
N ALA A 56 -1.81 -9.21 2.58
CA ALA A 56 -1.44 -8.27 1.52
C ALA A 56 -0.96 -6.92 2.08
N GLU A 57 -1.66 -6.36 3.07
CA GLU A 57 -1.25 -5.13 3.76
C GLU A 57 0.12 -5.29 4.44
N ALA A 58 0.38 -6.43 5.10
CA ALA A 58 1.66 -6.69 5.75
C ALA A 58 2.82 -6.83 4.73
N ALA A 59 2.58 -7.51 3.60
CA ALA A 59 3.57 -7.64 2.53
C ALA A 59 3.92 -6.27 1.93
N LEU A 60 2.90 -5.52 1.50
CA LEU A 60 3.08 -4.20 0.91
C LEU A 60 3.79 -3.23 1.86
N ARG A 61 3.38 -3.18 3.14
CA ARG A 61 4.00 -2.29 4.13
C ARG A 61 5.47 -2.61 4.39
N ARG A 62 5.87 -3.88 4.36
CA ARG A 62 7.28 -4.27 4.55
C ARG A 62 8.16 -3.74 3.44
N LEU A 63 7.69 -3.83 2.21
CA LEU A 63 8.42 -3.36 1.03
C LEU A 63 8.45 -1.82 0.98
N LEU A 64 7.31 -1.17 1.20
CA LEU A 64 7.27 0.29 1.29
C LEU A 64 8.12 0.84 2.45
N ALA A 65 8.26 0.11 3.55
CA ALA A 65 9.15 0.50 4.65
C ALA A 65 10.64 0.30 4.32
N HIS A 66 10.97 -0.63 3.43
CA HIS A 66 12.33 -0.84 2.95
C HIS A 66 12.73 0.28 1.97
N ASP A 67 11.81 0.72 1.12
CA ASP A 67 12.04 1.80 0.16
C ASP A 67 11.97 3.20 0.79
N ALA A 68 11.11 3.40 1.82
CA ALA A 68 11.01 4.65 2.57
C ALA A 68 12.21 4.94 3.50
N VAL A 69 13.28 4.13 3.45
CA VAL A 69 14.57 4.46 4.10
C VAL A 69 15.30 5.59 3.34
N HIS A 70 14.83 5.99 2.15
CA HIS A 70 15.17 7.29 1.56
C HIS A 70 14.14 8.37 1.91
N GLU A 71 14.51 9.21 2.88
CA GLU A 71 13.93 10.52 3.23
C GLU A 71 12.72 10.61 4.21
N ARG A 72 13.12 10.92 5.45
CA ARG A 72 12.60 11.94 6.38
C ARG A 72 11.29 11.70 7.15
N ALA A 73 11.45 11.97 8.44
CA ALA A 73 10.51 11.83 9.54
C ALA A 73 9.24 12.68 9.38
N GLY A 74 8.10 12.08 9.72
CA GLY A 74 6.88 12.84 9.91
C GLY A 74 5.65 11.96 10.02
N CYS A 75 5.11 11.90 11.24
CA CYS A 75 3.71 11.66 11.58
C CYS A 75 3.34 10.20 12.01
N GLU A 76 2.26 10.07 12.78
CA GLU A 76 1.93 9.01 13.77
C GLU A 76 1.35 7.68 13.23
N PRO A 77 1.40 6.57 14.01
CA PRO A 77 1.02 5.23 13.54
C PRO A 77 -0.49 5.06 13.30
N VAL A 78 -0.84 4.41 12.18
CA VAL A 78 -2.21 3.95 11.90
C VAL A 78 -2.41 2.57 12.53
N GLY A 79 -3.32 2.50 13.51
CA GLY A 79 -3.76 1.27 14.19
C GLY A 79 -4.52 0.27 13.32
#